data_AF-A0A3A8LYS8-F1
#
_entry.id   AF-A0A3A8LYS8-F1
#
_cell.length_a   1.000
_cell.length_b   1.000
_cell.length_c   1.000
_cell.angle_alpha   90.00
_cell.angle_beta   90.00
_cell.angle_gamma   90.00
#
_symmetry.space_group_name_H-M   'P 1'
#
loop_
_entity.id
_entity.type
_entity.pdbx_description
1 polymer ?
#
loop_
_entity_poly.entity_id
_entity_poly.type
_entity_poly.pdbx_seq_one_letter_code
_entity_poly.pdbx_strand_id
1 'polypeptide(L)'
;MSGSRTTAVHVHDDCDVYVGRAFRVWAKPGPLNPVPGRFGNPFKPGGVKTQKAMLRTYFEPWLSALPAGEAARIREEALRRMGPEPDAFESFRWYLELRTRHDADYLRDVRALRGKRLGCWCKPGPCHADVLAAWLDAPKD
;
A
#
# COMPACT_ATOMS: atom_id res chain seq x y z
N MET A 1 12.82 21.60 -8.00
CA MET A 1 11.86 22.17 -7.04
C MET A 1 11.85 21.28 -5.81
N SER A 2 12.34 21.77 -4.67
CA SER A 2 12.28 21.05 -3.39
C SER A 2 10.82 21.03 -2.93
N GLY A 3 10.06 20.01 -3.36
CA GLY A 3 8.73 19.79 -2.83
C GLY A 3 8.82 19.45 -1.34
N SER A 4 7.77 19.78 -0.59
CA SER A 4 7.63 19.38 0.81
C SER A 4 7.91 17.88 0.96
N ARG A 5 8.57 17.48 2.05
CA ARG A 5 8.86 16.07 2.36
C ARG A 5 7.56 15.30 2.60
N THR A 6 7.47 14.07 2.12
CA THR A 6 6.35 13.19 2.44
C THR A 6 6.50 12.68 3.88
N THR A 7 5.45 12.76 4.69
CA THR A 7 5.52 12.33 6.11
C THR A 7 4.41 11.37 6.46
N ALA A 8 4.66 10.49 7.43
CA ALA A 8 3.64 9.61 7.98
C ALA A 8 3.21 10.13 9.36
N VAL A 9 1.90 10.26 9.57
CA VAL A 9 1.31 10.78 10.80
C VAL A 9 0.21 9.84 11.31
N HIS A 10 -0.14 9.95 12.59
CA HIS A 10 -1.35 9.28 13.06
C HIS A 10 -2.56 9.90 12.37
N VAL A 11 -3.61 9.11 12.11
CA VAL A 11 -4.78 9.59 11.36
C VAL A 11 -5.51 10.75 12.04
N HIS A 12 -5.36 10.91 13.36
CA HIS A 12 -5.92 12.02 14.11
C HIS A 12 -5.03 13.28 14.14
N ASP A 13 -3.81 13.19 13.64
CA ASP A 13 -2.83 14.29 13.66
C ASP A 13 -2.85 15.06 12.34
N ASP A 14 -4.03 15.48 11.90
CA ASP A 14 -4.26 16.29 10.68
C ASP A 14 -3.52 15.74 9.43
N CYS A 15 -4.03 14.64 8.87
CA CYS A 15 -3.45 14.04 7.66
C CYS A 15 -4.13 14.54 6.37
N ASP A 16 -3.34 14.74 5.31
CA ASP A 16 -3.86 15.10 3.99
C ASP A 16 -4.56 13.91 3.32
N VAL A 17 -4.00 12.70 3.48
CA VAL A 17 -4.50 11.48 2.85
C VAL A 17 -4.38 10.30 3.80
N TYR A 18 -5.50 9.65 4.08
CA TYR A 18 -5.51 8.37 4.78
C TYR A 18 -5.02 7.25 3.85
N VAL A 19 -3.95 6.55 4.23
CA VAL A 19 -3.35 5.47 3.41
C VAL A 19 -3.56 4.08 3.99
N GLY A 20 -4.25 3.98 5.13
CA GLY A 20 -4.60 2.70 5.75
C GLY A 20 -5.65 1.91 4.97
N ARG A 21 -5.87 0.64 5.36
CA ARG A 21 -7.00 -0.14 4.85
C ARG A 21 -8.32 0.48 5.31
N ALA A 22 -9.39 0.29 4.55
CA ALA A 22 -10.68 0.90 4.87
C ALA A 22 -11.15 0.61 6.30
N PHE A 23 -11.45 1.68 7.02
CA PHE A 23 -11.95 1.67 8.38
C PHE A 23 -13.18 2.59 8.45
N ARG A 24 -14.27 2.05 9.02
CA ARG A 24 -15.67 2.51 8.85
C ARG A 24 -15.94 4.01 9.01
N VAL A 25 -15.15 4.74 9.80
CA VAL A 25 -15.41 6.16 10.14
C VAL A 25 -14.52 7.15 9.37
N TRP A 26 -13.36 6.71 8.86
CA TRP A 26 -12.36 7.60 8.25
C TRP A 26 -12.07 7.32 6.77
N ALA A 27 -12.54 6.18 6.25
CA ALA A 27 -12.62 5.99 4.82
C ALA A 27 -13.88 6.68 4.29
N LYS A 28 -13.88 8.01 4.14
CA LYS A 28 -14.82 8.66 3.23
C LYS A 28 -14.46 8.16 1.83
N PRO A 29 -15.27 7.31 1.18
CA PRO A 29 -14.93 6.82 -0.14
C PRO A 29 -14.80 8.02 -1.08
N GLY A 30 -13.66 8.13 -1.73
CA GLY A 30 -13.38 9.20 -2.68
C GLY A 30 -12.52 8.68 -3.82
N PRO A 31 -12.42 9.42 -4.94
CA PRO A 31 -11.67 8.98 -6.11
C PRO A 31 -10.19 8.69 -5.81
N LEU A 32 -9.62 9.37 -4.80
CA LEU A 32 -8.22 9.18 -4.36
C LEU A 32 -8.04 8.11 -3.27
N ASN A 33 -9.12 7.63 -2.64
CA ASN A 33 -9.06 6.60 -1.60
C ASN A 33 -10.37 5.77 -1.51
N PRO A 34 -10.58 4.83 -2.44
CA PRO A 34 -11.72 3.92 -2.40
C PRO A 34 -11.63 2.95 -1.22
N VAL A 35 -12.77 2.38 -0.82
CA VAL A 35 -12.82 1.23 0.09
C VAL A 35 -12.72 -0.06 -0.74
N PRO A 36 -11.77 -0.98 -0.45
CA PRO A 36 -10.73 -0.91 0.57
C PRO A 36 -9.58 0.06 0.21
N GLY A 37 -9.03 0.73 1.23
CA GLY A 37 -8.00 1.77 1.07
C GLY A 37 -6.88 1.36 0.11
N ARG A 38 -6.69 2.16 -0.94
CA ARG A 38 -5.87 1.85 -2.12
C ARG A 38 -4.42 1.50 -1.78
N PHE A 39 -3.89 2.10 -0.72
CA PHE A 39 -2.47 2.05 -0.32
C PHE A 39 -2.21 1.17 0.90
N GLY A 40 -3.23 0.45 1.38
CA GLY A 40 -3.11 -0.36 2.59
C GLY A 40 -2.15 -1.54 2.43
N ASN A 41 -1.37 -1.84 3.47
CA ASN A 41 -0.49 -3.00 3.49
C ASN A 41 -1.30 -4.33 3.49
N PRO A 42 -1.15 -5.23 2.49
CA PRO A 42 -1.87 -6.50 2.44
C PRO A 42 -1.26 -7.59 3.36
N PHE A 43 -0.04 -7.39 3.88
CA PHE A 43 0.69 -8.38 4.70
C PHE A 43 0.50 -8.21 6.21
N LYS A 44 -0.25 -7.18 6.65
CA LYS A 44 -0.60 -6.99 8.07
C LYS A 44 -2.11 -7.08 8.26
N PRO A 45 -2.74 -8.27 8.35
CA PRO A 45 -4.19 -8.41 8.36
C PRO A 45 -4.81 -7.97 9.70
N GLY A 46 -4.91 -6.67 9.93
CA GLY A 46 -5.78 -6.11 10.98
C GLY A 46 -7.25 -6.32 10.59
N GLY A 47 -8.00 -7.04 11.42
CA GLY A 47 -9.44 -7.27 11.26
C GLY A 47 -9.83 -8.39 10.28
N VAL A 48 -9.05 -9.47 10.22
CA VAL A 48 -9.31 -10.77 9.56
C VAL A 48 -9.92 -10.68 8.16
N LYS A 49 -9.08 -10.43 7.17
CA LYS A 49 -9.34 -10.88 5.80
C LYS A 49 -8.37 -12.03 5.49
N THR A 50 -8.89 -13.15 5.00
CA THR A 50 -8.09 -14.32 4.62
C THR A 50 -7.04 -13.95 3.57
N GLN A 51 -5.96 -14.73 3.43
CA GLN A 51 -4.97 -14.56 2.35
C GLN A 51 -5.65 -14.49 0.97
N LYS A 52 -6.66 -15.35 0.73
CA LYS A 52 -7.50 -15.31 -0.47
C LYS A 52 -8.19 -13.96 -0.68
N ALA A 53 -8.73 -13.36 0.39
CA ALA A 53 -9.35 -12.04 0.30
C ALA A 53 -8.32 -10.92 0.08
N MET A 54 -7.10 -11.05 0.62
CA MET A 54 -5.99 -10.13 0.34
C MET A 54 -5.56 -10.19 -1.12
N LEU A 55 -5.34 -11.39 -1.67
CA LEU A 55 -5.01 -11.58 -3.09
C LEU A 55 -6.07 -10.97 -4.00
N ARG A 56 -7.35 -11.29 -3.77
CA ARG A 56 -8.45 -10.76 -4.59
C ARG A 56 -8.51 -9.23 -4.55
N THR A 57 -8.22 -8.64 -3.40
CA THR A 57 -8.33 -7.19 -3.20
C THR A 57 -7.14 -6.42 -3.78
N TYR A 58 -5.92 -6.89 -3.51
CA TYR A 58 -4.69 -6.10 -3.72
C TYR A 58 -3.84 -6.58 -4.90
N PHE A 59 -4.11 -7.78 -5.44
CA PHE A 59 -3.32 -8.39 -6.51
C PHE A 59 -4.13 -8.63 -7.78
N GLU A 60 -5.31 -9.23 -7.68
CA GLU A 60 -6.13 -9.60 -8.84
C GLU A 60 -6.40 -8.46 -9.85
N PRO A 61 -6.68 -7.21 -9.41
CA PRO A 61 -7.00 -6.13 -10.34
C PRO A 61 -5.91 -5.82 -11.38
N TRP A 62 -4.64 -6.13 -11.07
CA TRP A 62 -3.52 -5.87 -11.98
C TRP A 62 -2.80 -7.14 -12.42
N LEU A 63 -2.86 -8.23 -11.63
CA LEU A 63 -2.30 -9.52 -12.05
C LEU A 63 -3.00 -10.12 -13.28
N SER A 64 -4.30 -9.88 -13.42
CA SER A 64 -5.08 -10.41 -14.56
C SER A 64 -4.64 -9.85 -15.92
N ALA A 65 -3.88 -8.74 -15.93
CA ALA A 65 -3.29 -8.17 -17.15
C ALA A 65 -1.90 -8.75 -17.50
N LEU A 66 -1.32 -9.60 -16.64
CA LEU A 66 0.01 -10.18 -16.85
C LEU A 66 -0.07 -11.57 -17.53
N PRO A 67 1.01 -12.03 -18.17
CA PRO A 67 1.12 -13.41 -18.63
C PRO A 67 0.85 -14.41 -17.49
N ALA A 68 0.08 -15.47 -17.77
CA ALA A 68 -0.40 -16.40 -16.74
C ALA A 68 0.72 -17.00 -15.86
N GLY A 69 1.89 -17.31 -16.45
CA GLY A 69 3.04 -17.83 -15.72
C GLY A 69 3.66 -16.81 -14.76
N GLU A 70 3.70 -15.53 -15.17
CA GLU A 70 4.18 -14.44 -14.31
C GLU A 70 3.20 -14.15 -13.18
N ALA A 71 1.90 -14.07 -13.51
CA ALA A 71 0.85 -13.89 -12.53
C ALA A 71 0.84 -15.02 -11.47
N ALA A 72 1.06 -16.27 -11.89
CA ALA A 72 1.14 -17.41 -10.98
C ALA A 72 2.32 -17.30 -9.99
N ARG A 73 3.52 -16.96 -10.49
CA ARG A 73 4.72 -16.77 -9.66
C ARG A 73 4.54 -15.66 -8.64
N ILE A 74 3.97 -14.52 -9.05
CA ILE A 74 3.68 -13.42 -8.13
C ILE A 74 2.67 -13.85 -7.07
N ARG A 75 1.65 -14.61 -7.46
CA ARG A 75 0.62 -15.10 -6.52
C ARG A 75 1.21 -16.04 -5.47
N GLU A 76 2.10 -16.94 -5.87
CA GLU A 76 2.83 -17.84 -4.98
C GLU A 76 3.70 -17.06 -3.98
N GLU A 77 4.50 -16.12 -4.47
CA GLU A 77 5.36 -15.29 -3.61
C GLU A 77 4.53 -14.41 -2.64
N ALA A 78 3.41 -13.86 -3.12
CA ALA A 78 2.48 -13.12 -2.27
C ALA A 78 1.91 -13.98 -1.13
N LEU A 79 1.53 -15.24 -1.40
CA LEU A 79 1.06 -16.16 -0.38
C LEU A 79 2.15 -16.49 0.64
N ARG A 80 3.38 -16.75 0.18
CA ARG A 80 4.54 -16.98 1.08
C ARG A 80 4.75 -15.78 2.01
N ARG A 81 4.72 -14.56 1.47
CA ARG A 81 4.86 -13.29 2.21
C ARG A 81 3.71 -12.96 3.16
N MET A 82 2.53 -13.51 2.92
CA MET A 82 1.40 -13.42 3.87
C MET A 82 1.46 -14.50 4.97
N GLY A 83 2.49 -15.37 4.96
CA GLY A 83 2.76 -16.33 6.01
C GLY A 83 3.29 -15.69 7.29
N PRO A 84 3.52 -16.47 8.36
CA PRO A 84 3.96 -15.96 9.66
C PRO A 84 5.42 -15.51 9.68
N GLU A 85 6.27 -16.09 8.82
CA GLU A 85 7.72 -15.84 8.83
C GLU A 85 8.12 -14.48 8.24
N PRO A 86 7.60 -14.05 7.08
CA PRO A 86 8.12 -12.83 6.45
C PRO A 86 7.66 -11.55 7.14
N ASP A 87 8.57 -10.58 7.27
CA ASP A 87 8.22 -9.26 7.80
C ASP A 87 7.20 -8.55 6.89
N ALA A 88 6.18 -7.97 7.51
CA ALA A 88 5.07 -7.34 6.81
C ALA A 88 5.44 -6.01 6.14
N PHE A 89 6.46 -5.29 6.63
CA PHE A 89 6.93 -4.04 6.04
C PHE A 89 7.88 -4.30 4.87
N GLU A 90 8.78 -5.27 4.98
CA GLU A 90 9.62 -5.71 3.88
C GLU A 90 8.80 -6.35 2.75
N SER A 91 7.77 -7.14 3.11
CA SER A 91 6.81 -7.63 2.12
C SER A 91 6.03 -6.51 1.45
N PHE A 92 5.72 -5.44 2.19
CA PHE A 92 5.08 -4.26 1.62
C PHE A 92 6.00 -3.45 0.70
N ARG A 93 7.30 -3.35 0.99
CA ARG A 93 8.29 -2.77 0.06
C ARG A 93 8.32 -3.52 -1.25
N TRP A 94 8.43 -4.86 -1.19
CA TRP A 94 8.35 -5.72 -2.37
C TRP A 94 7.07 -5.48 -3.18
N TYR A 95 5.92 -5.46 -2.51
CA TYR A 95 4.63 -5.21 -3.17
C TYR A 95 4.54 -3.82 -3.80
N LEU A 96 5.02 -2.79 -3.10
CA LEU A 96 5.01 -1.42 -3.60
C LEU A 96 5.83 -1.30 -4.88
N GLU A 97 7.05 -1.83 -4.88
CA GLU A 97 7.90 -1.86 -6.06
C GLU A 97 7.31 -2.68 -7.19
N LEU A 98 6.83 -3.89 -6.89
CA LEU A 98 6.25 -4.78 -7.89
C LEU A 98 5.02 -4.14 -8.55
N ARG A 99 4.04 -3.73 -7.74
CA ARG A 99 2.79 -3.17 -8.27
C ARG A 99 3.04 -1.89 -9.04
N THR A 100 3.94 -1.01 -8.58
CA THR A 100 4.26 0.22 -9.31
C THR A 100 4.93 -0.01 -10.67
N ARG A 101 5.56 -1.18 -10.90
CA ARG A 101 6.07 -1.58 -12.23
C ARG A 101 4.98 -2.08 -13.17
N HIS A 102 3.93 -2.71 -12.66
CA HIS A 102 2.91 -3.40 -13.46
C HIS A 102 1.53 -2.70 -13.50
N ASP A 103 1.28 -1.72 -12.63
CA ASP A 103 0.01 -1.02 -12.49
C ASP A 103 0.27 0.50 -12.58
N ALA A 104 0.17 1.04 -13.80
CA ALA A 104 0.46 2.45 -14.09
C ALA A 104 -0.51 3.40 -13.34
N ASP A 105 -1.76 2.99 -13.16
CA ASP A 105 -2.75 3.74 -12.38
C ASP A 105 -2.39 3.77 -10.89
N TYR A 106 -1.91 2.67 -10.34
CA TYR A 106 -1.39 2.64 -8.98
C TYR A 106 -0.13 3.50 -8.84
N LEU A 107 0.80 3.44 -9.79
CA LEU A 107 2.00 4.29 -9.80
C LEU A 107 1.64 5.79 -9.81
N ARG A 108 0.71 6.20 -10.68
CA ARG A 108 0.23 7.59 -10.71
C ARG A 108 -0.31 8.02 -9.36
N ASP A 109 -1.15 7.19 -8.76
CA ASP A 109 -1.82 7.54 -7.50
C ASP A 109 -0.84 7.52 -6.31
N VAL A 110 0.16 6.62 -6.31
CA VAL A 110 1.27 6.65 -5.35
C VAL A 110 2.08 7.93 -5.52
N ARG A 111 2.45 8.31 -6.74
CA ARG A 111 3.21 9.56 -7.00
C ARG A 111 2.45 10.80 -6.53
N ALA A 112 1.13 10.80 -6.63
CA ALA A 112 0.28 11.90 -6.13
C ALA A 112 0.33 12.07 -4.60
N LEU A 113 0.88 11.11 -3.85
CA LEU A 113 1.09 11.22 -2.40
C LEU A 113 2.33 12.05 -2.02
N ARG A 114 3.23 12.35 -2.97
CA ARG A 114 4.48 13.05 -2.67
C ARG A 114 4.22 14.42 -2.02
N GLY A 115 4.92 14.68 -0.92
CA GLY A 115 4.81 15.91 -0.14
C GLY A 115 3.55 16.05 0.71
N LYS A 116 2.77 14.97 0.84
CA LYS A 116 1.59 14.91 1.70
C LYS A 116 1.90 14.28 3.07
N ARG A 117 1.06 14.61 4.05
CA ARG A 117 0.96 13.97 5.37
C ARG A 117 0.06 12.72 5.24
N LEU A 118 0.70 11.56 5.21
CA LEU A 118 0.05 10.25 5.05
C LEU A 118 -0.46 9.74 6.41
N GLY A 119 -1.78 9.69 6.56
CA GLY A 119 -2.43 9.26 7.79
C GLY A 119 -2.55 7.74 7.90
N CYS A 120 -2.16 7.19 9.05
CA CYS A 120 -2.36 5.79 9.38
C CYS A 120 -2.54 5.56 10.89
N TRP A 121 -3.35 4.58 11.27
CA TRP A 121 -3.55 4.17 12.68
C TRP A 121 -2.31 3.55 13.35
N CYS A 122 -1.30 3.11 12.58
CA CYS A 122 -0.13 2.45 13.16
C CYS A 122 0.83 3.42 13.85
N LYS A 123 0.80 4.71 13.51
CA LYS A 123 1.64 5.72 14.15
C LYS A 123 1.25 5.89 15.64
N PRO A 124 2.21 6.14 16.55
CA PRO A 124 3.62 6.44 16.31
C PRO A 124 4.53 5.22 16.08
N GLY A 125 4.01 3.99 16.14
CA GLY A 125 4.78 2.78 15.90
C GLY A 125 5.16 2.56 14.43
N PRO A 126 5.85 1.43 14.12
CA PRO A 126 6.18 1.05 12.75
C PRO A 126 4.95 1.06 11.84
N CYS A 127 5.03 1.79 10.73
CA CYS A 127 3.88 2.10 9.89
C CYS A 127 4.17 1.92 8.40
N HIS A 128 3.20 1.41 7.64
CA HIS A 128 3.36 1.25 6.19
C HIS A 128 3.37 2.60 5.46
N ALA A 129 2.82 3.65 6.06
CA ALA A 129 2.93 5.01 5.55
C ALA A 129 4.38 5.51 5.57
N ASP A 130 5.23 5.03 6.50
CA ASP A 130 6.67 5.32 6.47
C ASP A 130 7.34 4.71 5.24
N VAL A 131 6.94 3.48 4.88
CA VAL A 131 7.44 2.80 3.68
C VAL A 131 7.07 3.57 2.42
N LEU A 132 5.82 4.04 2.31
CA LEU A 132 5.36 4.88 1.19
C LEU A 132 6.14 6.20 1.12
N ALA A 133 6.26 6.92 2.24
CA ALA A 133 6.98 8.18 2.31
C ALA A 133 8.45 8.01 1.91
N ALA A 134 9.14 7.00 2.45
CA ALA A 134 10.52 6.69 2.09
C ALA A 134 10.68 6.35 0.60
N TRP A 135 9.76 5.56 0.03
CA TRP A 135 9.82 5.22 -1.40
C TRP A 135 9.60 6.43 -2.31
N LEU A 136 8.76 7.38 -1.88
CA LEU A 136 8.45 8.61 -2.61
C LEU A 136 9.57 9.63 -2.57
N ASP A 137 10.30 9.70 -1.46
CA ASP A 137 11.37 10.67 -1.24
C ASP A 137 12.76 10.12 -1.64
N ALA A 138 12.87 8.80 -1.86
CA ALA A 138 14.09 8.19 -2.39
C ALA A 138 14.42 8.74 -3.80
N PRO A 139 15.70 9.01 -4.10
CA PRO A 139 16.15 9.30 -5.46
C PRO A 139 15.66 8.21 -6.42
N LYS A 140 15.17 8.63 -7.59
CA LYS A 140 14.91 7.73 -8.71
C LYS A 140 15.90 8.12 -9.79
N ASP A 141 16.82 7.22 -10.11
CA ASP A 141 17.74 7.35 -11.24
C ASP A 141 16.99 7.34 -12.58
#